data_AF-A0A8T0FM70-F1
#
_entry.id   AF-A0A8T0FM70-F1
#
_cell.length_a   1.000
_cell.length_b   1.000
_cell.length_c   1.000
_cell.angle_alpha   90.00
_cell.angle_beta   90.00
_cell.angle_gamma   90.00
#
_symmetry.space_group_name_H-M   'P 1'
#
loop_
_entity.id
_entity.type
_entity.pdbx_description
1 polymer ?
#
loop_
_entity_poly.entity_id
_entity_poly.type
_entity_poly.pdbx_seq_one_letter_code
_entity_poly.pdbx_strand_id
1 'polypeptide(L)' 'MVTVYGEDCVSDKSVRKRSARFRADRESLVVDPRPSQTNTVITADFIDKVDDLVRRDRSVTLRMLAVKVDVSVGTVWTIV' A
#
# COMPACT_ATOMS: atom_id res chain seq x y z
N MET A 1 -19.96 2.12 -28.39
CA MET A 1 -20.08 2.54 -26.97
C MET A 1 -20.50 3.99 -26.85
N VAL A 2 -19.83 4.93 -27.51
CA VAL A 2 -20.24 6.36 -27.51
C VAL A 2 -21.70 6.56 -27.95
N THR A 3 -22.20 5.74 -28.87
CA THR A 3 -23.61 5.75 -29.30
C THR A 3 -24.62 5.43 -28.21
N VAL A 4 -24.23 4.72 -27.14
CA VAL A 4 -25.11 4.29 -26.04
C VAL A 4 -24.79 5.05 -24.75
N TYR A 5 -23.50 5.28 -24.48
CA TYR A 5 -23.01 5.86 -23.22
C TYR A 5 -22.55 7.32 -23.35
N GLY A 6 -22.55 7.90 -24.55
CA GLY A 6 -22.17 9.30 -24.76
C GLY A 6 -20.80 9.66 -24.16
N GLU A 7 -20.78 10.71 -23.34
CA GLU A 7 -19.59 11.23 -22.66
C GLU A 7 -19.08 10.32 -21.53
N ASP A 8 -19.98 9.52 -20.93
CA ASP A 8 -19.62 8.55 -19.89
C ASP A 8 -18.99 7.26 -20.47
N CYS A 9 -18.76 7.24 -21.79
CA CYS A 9 -18.12 6.13 -22.46
C CYS A 9 -16.67 5.95 -22.00
N VAL A 10 -16.34 4.75 -21.53
CA VAL A 10 -14.95 4.35 -21.29
C VAL A 10 -14.14 4.36 -22.58
N SER A 11 -12.84 4.67 -22.48
CA SER A 11 -11.95 4.71 -23.65
C SER A 11 -11.79 3.34 -24.29
N ASP A 12 -11.62 3.32 -25.62
CA ASP A 12 -11.39 2.08 -26.39
C ASP A 12 -10.20 1.27 -25.84
N LYS A 13 -9.14 1.95 -25.40
CA LYS A 13 -7.97 1.32 -24.73
C LYS A 13 -8.39 0.54 -23.48
N SER A 14 -9.27 1.09 -22.65
CA SER A 14 -9.77 0.42 -21.45
C SER A 14 -10.61 -0.80 -21.80
N VAL A 15 -11.45 -0.72 -22.84
CA VAL A 15 -12.26 -1.84 -23.34
C VAL A 15 -11.38 -2.98 -23.84
N ARG A 16 -10.39 -2.68 -24.70
CA ARG A 16 -9.44 -3.67 -25.21
C ARG A 16 -8.65 -4.34 -24.08
N LYS A 17 -8.17 -3.57 -23.10
CA LYS A 17 -7.49 -4.11 -21.90
C LYS A 17 -8.38 -5.08 -21.12
N ARG A 18 -9.64 -4.72 -20.89
CA ARG A 18 -10.59 -5.58 -20.15
C ARG A 18 -10.94 -6.84 -20.94
N SER A 19 -11.15 -6.71 -22.24
CA SER A 19 -11.40 -7.84 -23.15
C SER A 19 -10.22 -8.82 -23.21
N ALA A 20 -8.99 -8.32 -23.21
CA ALA A 20 -7.79 -9.16 -23.15
C ALA A 20 -7.67 -9.91 -21.80
N ARG A 21 -7.95 -9.22 -20.68
CA ARG A 21 -7.96 -9.85 -19.34
C ARG A 21 -9.03 -10.92 -19.21
N PHE A 22 -10.23 -10.65 -19.74
CA PHE A 22 -11.33 -11.61 -19.74
C PHE A 22 -10.97 -12.90 -20.50
N ARG A 23 -10.32 -12.78 -21.66
CA ARG A 23 -9.80 -13.95 -22.42
C ARG A 23 -8.67 -14.71 -21.70
N ALA A 24 -8.05 -14.11 -20.69
CA ALA A 24 -7.00 -14.71 -19.88
C ALA A 24 -7.54 -15.17 -18.51
N ASP A 25 -8.81 -15.58 -18.46
CA ASP A 25 -9.52 -16.10 -17.29
C ASP A 25 -9.60 -15.13 -16.08
N ARG A 26 -9.35 -13.84 -16.31
CA ARG A 26 -9.57 -12.78 -15.30
C ARG A 26 -10.95 -12.16 -15.50
N GLU A 27 -11.97 -12.88 -15.07
CA GLU A 27 -13.37 -12.49 -15.20
C GLU A 27 -13.86 -11.55 -14.08
N SER A 28 -13.08 -11.39 -13.02
CA SER A 28 -13.45 -10.54 -11.89
C SER A 28 -13.77 -9.11 -12.34
N LEU A 29 -14.93 -8.61 -11.92
CA LEU A 29 -15.35 -7.24 -12.14
C LEU A 29 -14.73 -6.26 -11.14
N VAL A 30 -14.11 -6.80 -10.07
CA VAL A 30 -13.46 -6.03 -9.03
C VAL A 30 -12.14 -5.46 -9.56
N VAL A 31 -11.87 -4.21 -9.24
CA VAL A 31 -10.60 -3.56 -9.59
C VAL A 31 -9.48 -4.23 -8.80
N ASP A 32 -8.43 -4.67 -9.50
CA ASP A 32 -7.22 -5.18 -8.84
C ASP A 32 -6.74 -4.17 -7.80
N PRO A 33 -6.32 -4.61 -6.60
CA PRO A 33 -5.74 -3.70 -5.63
C PRO A 33 -4.58 -2.96 -6.30
N ARG A 34 -4.57 -1.63 -6.16
CA ARG A 34 -3.41 -0.86 -6.60
C ARG A 34 -2.22 -1.34 -5.77
N PRO A 35 -1.05 -1.57 -6.38
CA PRO A 35 0.14 -1.86 -5.61
C PRO A 35 0.32 -0.70 -4.63
N SER A 36 0.18 -1.00 -3.34
CA SER A 36 0.56 -0.05 -2.30
C SER A 36 2.05 0.22 -2.49
N GLN A 37 2.47 1.45 -2.22
CA GLN A 37 3.89 1.72 -2.03
C GLN A 37 4.28 1.05 -0.71
N THR A 38 4.59 -0.24 -0.77
CA THR A 38 5.03 -0.99 0.40
C THR A 38 6.31 -0.31 0.89
N ASN A 39 6.28 0.24 2.10
CA ASN A 39 7.48 0.74 2.73
C ASN A 39 8.38 -0.47 2.98
N THR A 40 9.37 -0.72 2.11
CA THR A 40 10.34 -1.82 2.22
C THR A 40 11.00 -1.89 3.61
N VAL A 41 11.00 -0.76 4.32
CA VAL A 41 11.58 -0.59 5.66
C VAL A 41 10.72 -1.23 6.77
N ILE A 42 9.41 -1.40 6.59
CA ILE A 42 8.51 -1.94 7.62
C ILE A 42 8.42 -3.46 7.46
N THR A 43 9.46 -4.17 7.92
CA THR A 43 9.44 -5.65 8.04
C THR A 43 8.88 -6.08 9.39
N ALA A 44 8.46 -7.35 9.51
CA ALA A 44 7.95 -7.90 10.78
C ALA A 44 9.00 -7.81 11.90
N ASP A 45 10.24 -8.20 11.62
CA ASP A 45 11.37 -8.10 12.56
C ASP A 45 11.59 -6.66 13.06
N PHE A 46 11.32 -5.68 12.20
CA PHE A 46 11.45 -4.27 12.53
C PHE A 46 10.35 -3.81 13.48
N ILE A 47 9.11 -4.24 13.24
CA ILE A 47 7.95 -3.98 14.12
C ILE A 47 8.24 -4.56 15.50
N ASP A 48 8.69 -5.81 15.57
CA ASP A 48 9.00 -6.49 16.83
C ASP A 48 10.11 -5.76 17.62
N LYS A 49 11.15 -5.28 16.92
CA LYS A 49 12.23 -4.50 17.53
C LYS A 49 11.74 -3.19 18.13
N VAL A 50 10.81 -2.50 17.46
CA VAL A 50 10.20 -1.25 17.96
C VAL A 50 9.29 -1.53 19.16
N ASP A 51 8.45 -2.56 19.09
CA ASP A 51 7.56 -2.97 20.19
C ASP A 51 8.36 -3.35 21.46
N ASP A 52 9.43 -4.12 21.31
CA ASP A 52 10.37 -4.44 22.39
C ASP A 52 10.97 -3.19 23.06
N LEU A 53 11.35 -2.20 22.26
CA LEU A 53 11.93 -0.94 22.75
C LEU A 53 10.91 -0.12 23.54
N VAL A 54 9.66 -0.07 23.08
CA VAL A 54 8.56 0.63 23.75
C VAL A 54 8.19 -0.07 25.06
N ARG A 55 8.14 -1.41 25.08
CA ARG A 55 7.82 -2.18 26.28
C ARG A 55 8.91 -2.10 27.35
N ARG A 56 10.18 -2.05 26.95
CA ARG A 56 11.31 -1.93 27.88
C ARG A 56 11.39 -0.56 28.57
N ASP A 57 11.00 0.51 27.87
CA ASP A 57 11.12 1.86 28.39
C ASP A 57 9.89 2.72 28.01
N ARG A 58 9.00 2.88 28.99
CA ARG A 58 7.76 3.66 28.87
C ARG A 58 7.98 5.16 28.62
N SER A 59 9.20 5.68 28.80
CA SER A 59 9.53 7.10 28.65
C SER A 59 10.20 7.42 27.32
N VAL A 60 10.28 6.45 26.40
CA VAL A 60 10.88 6.64 25.08
C VAL A 60 10.00 7.49 24.18
N THR A 61 10.61 8.52 23.58
CA THR A 61 9.95 9.37 22.58
C THR A 61 10.16 8.83 21.16
N LEU A 62 9.27 9.18 20.24
CA LEU A 62 9.35 8.81 18.82
C LEU A 62 10.67 9.24 18.16
N ARG A 63 11.22 10.39 18.56
CA ARG A 63 12.53 10.85 18.10
C ARG A 63 13.67 9.95 18.58
N MET A 64 13.61 9.49 19.83
CA MET A 64 14.58 8.54 20.36
C MET A 64 14.49 7.18 19.67
N LEU A 65 13.28 6.70 19.35
CA LEU A 65 13.11 5.47 18.56
C LEU A 65 13.66 5.62 17.16
N ALA A 66 13.34 6.73 16.48
CA ALA A 66 13.83 7.03 15.15
C ALA A 66 15.36 7.00 15.08
N VAL A 67 16.03 7.59 16.07
CA VAL A 67 17.51 7.56 16.17
C VAL A 67 18.03 6.16 16.52
N LYS A 68 17.41 5.46 17.47
CA LYS A 68 17.86 4.11 17.88
C LYS A 68 17.72 3.06 16.78
N VAL A 69 16.72 3.23 15.92
CA VAL A 69 16.37 2.26 14.87
C VAL A 69 16.80 2.76 13.49
N ASP A 70 17.44 3.93 13.41
CA ASP A 70 17.98 4.58 12.20
C ASP A 70 16.94 4.73 11.09
N VAL A 71 15.77 5.25 11.43
CA VAL A 71 14.66 5.49 10.49
C VAL A 71 14.04 6.87 10.68
N SER A 72 13.25 7.29 9.70
CA SER A 72 12.48 8.53 9.83
C SER A 72 11.48 8.43 10.98
N VAL A 73 11.23 9.57 11.64
CA VAL A 73 10.19 9.68 12.67
C VAL A 73 8.81 9.27 12.12
N GLY A 74 8.53 9.59 10.86
CA GLY A 74 7.29 9.19 10.19
C GLY A 74 7.14 7.67 10.06
N THR A 75 8.24 6.96 9.80
CA THR A 75 8.25 5.49 9.75
C THR A 75 7.92 4.90 11.12
N VAL A 76 8.51 5.43 12.19
CA VAL A 76 8.21 4.98 13.57
C VAL A 76 6.77 5.28 13.94
N TRP A 77 6.26 6.47 13.61
CA TRP A 77 4.86 6.85 13.83
C TRP A 77 3.87 5.95 13.08
N THR A 78 4.28 5.35 11.97
CA THR A 78 3.42 4.42 11.22
C THR A 78 3.29 3.06 11.93
N ILE A 79 4.23 2.73 12.83
CA ILE A 79 4.32 1.42 13.50
C ILE A 79 3.76 1.46 14.92
N VAL A 80 4.07 2.52 15.68
CA VAL A 80 3.61 2.76 17.06
C VAL A 80 2.15 3.18 17.06
#